data_AF-A0A194QFD1-F1
#
_entry.id   AF-A0A194QFD1-F1
#
_cell.length_a   1.000
_cell.length_b   1.000
_cell.length_c   1.000
_cell.angle_alpha   90.00
_cell.angle_beta   90.00
_cell.angle_gamma   90.00
#
_symmetry.space_group_name_H-M   'P 1'
#
loop_
_entity.id
_entity.type
_entity.pdbx_description
1 polymer ?
#
loop_
_entity_poly.entity_id
_entity_poly.type
_entity_poly.pdbx_seq_one_letter_code
_entity_poly.pdbx_strand_id
1 'polypeptide(L)'
;PSVPPQVGYCFHTPKKHPWRPIMGYEEIEVTPMPSQPITNTMVDPCYTSEGMAAEPLRFPNLVTGFDRSPEHAARAALYTRYTQHEWNQNSIRNYNESDAKRNFSERVRNDIMRMLRETDEIGAQGQRDSGRKIGERITDTTFWRNEVAIEMERLVATCERLTDTRRQLERAVAGIEGPLHIVQECLYHREKRQGLEQVHDTVEQSLLKEVAILRECQDKFRNMLEKVRQQAKNCRATQHELESDMRNKEYALGIDNMCHQLNNFSKGLQFYAGIERYDPTVCDAQRWAAASAATLQRSQSERAKAVQMLSDTDNLINVSATEIWDQWSNTNSAFTRRIAETIEIKNKLQLHLHKVQNEIFDIEKTLELLNKAIEDKLQPMKVAHSRLQARTNRPHLEKCRDYAQTRLVKEVCDLQETMEQLRSKIATAEGTHQTLLGVRASLEADLRNKAATLFIDRDQCMGLRRGYPVTAAIKA
;
A
#
# COMPACT_ATOMS: atom_id res chain seq x y z
N PRO A 1 -23.31 29.43 0.03
CA PRO A 1 -23.94 30.70 0.44
C PRO A 1 -22.86 31.66 0.96
N SER A 2 -22.64 32.76 0.22
CA SER A 2 -21.59 33.75 0.48
C SER A 2 -21.80 34.45 1.82
N VAL A 3 -20.73 34.52 2.61
CA VAL A 3 -20.65 35.30 3.87
C VAL A 3 -21.03 36.76 3.56
N PRO A 4 -21.97 37.38 4.29
CA PRO A 4 -22.27 38.79 4.11
C PRO A 4 -21.05 39.63 4.52
N PRO A 5 -20.78 40.77 3.85
CA PRO A 5 -19.68 41.63 4.25
C PRO A 5 -19.92 42.17 5.67
N GLN A 6 -18.95 41.97 6.57
CA GLN A 6 -18.94 42.57 7.90
C GLN A 6 -18.71 44.07 7.78
N VAL A 7 -19.79 44.83 7.67
CA VAL A 7 -19.77 46.27 7.89
C VAL A 7 -19.96 46.48 9.39
N GLY A 8 -18.86 46.64 10.12
CA GLY A 8 -18.88 46.97 11.54
C GLY A 8 -19.41 48.39 11.73
N TYR A 9 -20.72 48.54 11.87
CA TYR A 9 -21.29 49.77 12.42
C TYR A 9 -21.09 49.74 13.94
N CYS A 10 -20.06 50.42 14.40
CA CYS A 10 -19.86 50.71 15.81
C CYS A 10 -20.94 51.68 16.28
N PHE A 11 -21.98 51.18 16.94
CA PHE A 11 -22.88 52.04 17.72
C PHE A 11 -22.17 52.42 19.02
N HIS A 12 -21.44 53.53 19.01
CA HIS A 12 -21.05 54.20 20.24
C HIS A 12 -22.29 54.81 20.90
N THR A 13 -22.72 54.24 22.01
CA THR A 13 -23.68 54.86 22.92
C THR A 13 -23.05 56.14 23.49
N PRO A 14 -23.60 57.34 23.24
CA PRO A 14 -22.93 58.60 23.59
C PRO A 14 -23.24 59.06 25.02
N LYS A 15 -23.40 58.15 25.99
CA LYS A 15 -23.63 58.53 27.40
C LYS A 15 -22.69 57.78 28.33
N LYS A 16 -21.57 58.43 28.66
CA LYS A 16 -20.70 58.10 29.79
C LYS A 16 -21.48 58.40 31.08
N HIS A 17 -21.73 57.39 31.92
CA HIS A 17 -22.36 57.60 33.22
C HIS A 17 -21.34 58.19 34.24
N PRO A 18 -21.74 59.10 35.15
CA PRO A 18 -20.81 60.00 35.85
C PRO A 18 -20.00 59.41 37.03
N TRP A 19 -20.14 58.13 37.38
CA TRP A 19 -19.63 57.62 38.68
C TRP A 19 -18.51 56.58 38.60
N ARG A 20 -17.66 56.63 37.57
CA ARG A 20 -16.41 55.86 37.53
C ARG A 20 -15.23 56.76 37.13
N PRO A 21 -14.21 56.97 37.99
CA PRO A 21 -13.02 57.72 37.59
C PRO A 21 -12.16 56.88 36.64
N ILE A 22 -11.80 57.44 35.48
CA ILE A 22 -10.70 56.97 34.65
C ILE A 22 -9.82 58.19 34.38
N MET A 23 -8.58 58.14 34.84
CA MET A 23 -7.56 59.17 34.56
C MET A 23 -7.12 59.05 33.10
N GLY A 24 -7.19 60.14 32.35
CA GLY A 24 -6.65 60.25 31.00
C GLY A 24 -6.94 61.64 30.43
N TYR A 25 -5.88 62.42 30.19
CA TYR A 25 -5.94 63.73 29.56
C TYR A 25 -6.29 63.58 28.08
N GLU A 26 -7.15 64.46 27.56
CA GLU A 26 -7.33 64.64 26.12
C GLU A 26 -7.45 66.13 25.79
N GLU A 27 -6.68 66.56 24.78
CA GLU A 27 -6.57 67.92 24.27
C GLU A 27 -7.89 68.40 23.67
N ILE A 28 -8.27 69.63 23.99
CA ILE A 28 -9.55 70.23 23.57
C ILE A 28 -9.39 70.81 22.16
N GLU A 29 -9.93 70.12 21.15
CA GLU A 29 -10.21 70.72 19.85
C GLU A 29 -11.62 71.35 19.88
N VAL A 30 -11.68 72.68 19.83
CA VAL A 30 -12.93 73.44 19.88
C VAL A 30 -13.61 73.40 18.51
N THR A 31 -14.62 72.56 18.35
CA THR A 31 -15.49 72.57 17.16
C THR A 31 -16.72 73.45 17.41
N PRO A 32 -16.98 74.48 16.57
CA PRO A 32 -18.12 75.37 16.77
C PRO A 32 -19.43 74.67 16.39
N MET A 33 -20.42 74.76 17.29
CA MET A 33 -21.78 74.23 17.09
C MET A 33 -22.46 74.89 15.88
N PRO A 34 -23.16 74.13 15.01
CA PRO A 34 -24.13 74.69 14.08
C PRO A 34 -25.29 75.33 14.85
N SER A 35 -25.62 76.57 14.51
CA SER A 35 -26.69 77.37 15.12
C SER A 35 -28.07 76.69 14.96
N GLN A 36 -28.65 76.22 16.06
CA GLN A 36 -30.07 75.87 16.10
C GLN A 36 -30.92 77.13 16.26
N PRO A 37 -32.08 77.22 15.59
CA PRO A 37 -32.94 78.39 15.68
C PRO A 37 -33.50 78.49 17.10
N ILE A 38 -33.26 79.63 17.71
CA ILE A 38 -33.78 80.02 19.01
C ILE A 38 -35.31 80.08 18.91
N THR A 39 -36.01 79.09 19.45
CA THR A 39 -37.41 79.30 19.83
C THR A 39 -37.42 80.26 21.00
N ASN A 40 -38.15 81.37 20.83
CA ASN A 40 -38.15 82.61 21.62
C ASN A 40 -38.50 82.50 23.13
N THR A 41 -38.44 81.32 23.74
CA THR A 41 -38.83 81.07 25.13
C THR A 41 -37.67 80.73 26.06
N MET A 42 -36.42 80.68 25.58
CA MET A 42 -35.22 80.35 26.38
C MET A 42 -34.18 81.48 26.51
N VAL A 43 -34.51 82.72 26.13
CA VAL A 43 -33.64 83.89 26.32
C VAL A 43 -34.27 84.93 27.26
N ASP A 44 -35.17 84.48 28.15
CA ASP A 44 -35.62 85.32 29.25
C ASP A 44 -34.75 85.00 30.49
N PRO A 45 -34.01 85.96 31.06
CA PRO A 45 -33.25 85.77 32.31
C PRO A 45 -34.11 85.35 33.51
N CYS A 46 -35.43 85.22 33.33
CA CYS A 46 -36.42 84.86 34.33
C CYS A 46 -37.35 83.70 33.93
N TYR A 47 -36.85 82.63 33.29
CA TYR A 47 -37.67 81.43 33.07
C TYR A 47 -37.95 80.68 34.38
N THR A 48 -39.17 80.82 34.90
CA THR A 48 -39.72 80.05 36.04
C THR A 48 -40.74 79.03 35.53
N SER A 49 -40.56 77.74 35.86
CA SER A 49 -41.55 76.69 35.53
C SER A 49 -42.92 76.99 36.16
N GLU A 50 -44.02 76.66 35.48
CA GLU A 50 -45.38 76.81 36.00
C GLU A 50 -45.49 76.30 37.45
N GLY A 51 -45.81 77.21 38.38
CA GLY A 51 -45.92 76.93 39.82
C GLY A 51 -44.71 77.32 40.68
N MET A 52 -43.61 77.80 40.10
CA MET A 52 -42.40 78.27 40.81
C MET A 52 -42.19 79.79 40.73
N ALA A 53 -43.21 80.56 40.35
CA ALA A 53 -43.17 82.01 40.48
C ALA A 53 -43.32 82.37 41.97
N ALA A 54 -42.24 82.80 42.61
CA ALA A 54 -42.34 83.45 43.91
C ALA A 54 -43.10 84.78 43.69
N GLU A 55 -44.32 84.89 44.23
CA GLU A 55 -45.03 86.17 44.22
C GLU A 55 -44.15 87.26 44.84
N PRO A 56 -44.09 88.47 44.25
CA PRO A 56 -43.35 89.58 44.83
C PRO A 56 -43.78 89.79 46.29
N LEU A 57 -42.82 89.97 47.20
CA LEU A 57 -43.09 90.26 48.60
C LEU A 57 -44.08 91.43 48.71
N ARG A 58 -45.34 91.15 49.05
CA ARG A 58 -46.35 92.19 49.32
C ARG A 58 -46.04 92.86 50.66
N PHE A 59 -45.30 93.97 50.60
CA PHE A 59 -45.23 94.91 51.71
C PHE A 59 -46.58 95.64 51.84
N PRO A 60 -47.17 95.79 53.05
CA PRO A 60 -48.30 96.67 53.24
C PRO A 60 -47.89 98.11 52.87
N ASN A 61 -48.51 98.69 51.85
CA ASN A 61 -48.20 100.05 51.42
C ASN A 61 -48.67 101.04 52.51
N LEU A 62 -47.72 101.53 53.32
CA LEU A 62 -48.00 102.36 54.50
C LEU A 62 -47.99 103.88 54.22
N VAL A 63 -47.72 104.34 52.99
CA VAL A 63 -47.59 105.78 52.71
C VAL A 63 -48.02 106.12 51.28
N THR A 64 -49.30 106.44 51.07
CA THR A 64 -49.85 107.49 50.15
C THR A 64 -51.39 107.34 50.09
N GLY A 65 -52.10 108.46 50.26
CA GLY A 65 -53.49 108.56 50.78
C GLY A 65 -54.63 108.04 49.88
N PHE A 66 -55.89 107.95 50.33
CA PHE A 66 -56.58 108.48 51.53
C PHE A 66 -57.80 107.56 51.86
N ASP A 67 -58.43 107.76 53.02
CA ASP A 67 -59.86 107.48 53.35
C ASP A 67 -60.34 106.17 53.99
N ARG A 68 -59.47 105.26 54.48
CA ARG A 68 -59.92 104.15 55.36
C ARG A 68 -58.99 103.95 56.56
N SER A 69 -59.57 103.71 57.74
CA SER A 69 -58.82 103.62 59.01
C SER A 69 -57.73 102.53 58.96
N PRO A 70 -56.61 102.70 59.70
CA PRO A 70 -55.56 101.68 59.81
C PRO A 70 -56.09 100.30 60.24
N GLU A 71 -57.18 100.28 61.01
CA GLU A 71 -57.90 99.06 61.38
C GLU A 71 -58.54 98.35 60.19
N HIS A 72 -58.99 99.10 59.17
CA HIS A 72 -59.62 98.54 57.98
C HIS A 72 -58.59 97.86 57.07
N ALA A 73 -57.38 98.42 56.94
CA ALA A 73 -56.26 97.80 56.24
C ALA A 73 -55.71 96.57 57.01
N ALA A 74 -55.63 96.64 58.34
CA ALA A 74 -55.25 95.50 59.18
C ALA A 74 -56.30 94.39 59.17
N ARG A 75 -57.60 94.72 59.21
CA ARG A 75 -58.71 93.76 59.04
C ARG A 75 -58.73 93.15 57.64
N ALA A 76 -58.56 93.95 56.58
CA ALA A 76 -58.46 93.44 55.21
C ALA A 76 -57.26 92.50 55.03
N ALA A 77 -56.11 92.81 55.66
CA ALA A 77 -54.93 91.96 55.65
C ALA A 77 -55.14 90.60 56.36
N LEU A 78 -55.99 90.54 57.41
CA LEU A 78 -56.37 89.27 58.07
C LEU A 78 -57.19 88.35 57.14
N TYR A 79 -57.97 88.91 56.21
CA TYR A 79 -58.72 88.13 55.21
C TYR A 79 -57.89 87.73 53.98
N THR A 80 -56.70 88.30 53.78
CA THR A 80 -55.77 87.95 52.69
C THR A 80 -54.54 87.17 53.15
N ARG A 81 -54.39 86.92 54.45
CA ARG A 81 -53.28 86.17 55.04
C ARG A 81 -53.77 84.78 55.44
N TYR A 82 -52.94 83.78 55.18
CA TYR A 82 -53.21 82.42 55.62
C TYR A 82 -53.39 82.38 57.14
N THR A 83 -54.45 81.72 57.59
CA THR A 83 -54.67 81.41 58.99
C THR A 83 -53.59 80.44 59.49
N GLN A 84 -53.33 80.42 60.80
CA GLN A 84 -52.42 79.44 61.40
C GLN A 84 -52.82 78.00 61.05
N HIS A 85 -54.12 77.75 60.88
CA HIS A 85 -54.65 76.47 60.45
C HIS A 85 -54.29 76.14 59.00
N GLU A 86 -54.46 77.08 58.06
CA GLU A 86 -54.08 76.90 56.65
C GLU A 86 -52.55 76.77 56.47
N TRP A 87 -51.76 77.54 57.22
CA TRP A 87 -50.30 77.39 57.23
C TRP A 87 -49.88 76.02 57.79
N ASN A 88 -50.50 75.57 58.89
CA ASN A 88 -50.27 74.24 59.46
C ASN A 88 -50.69 73.14 58.46
N GLN A 89 -51.85 73.25 57.82
CA GLN A 89 -52.32 72.29 56.81
C GLN A 89 -51.39 72.23 55.60
N ASN A 90 -50.94 73.38 55.09
CA ASN A 90 -50.00 73.44 53.97
C ASN A 90 -48.62 72.87 54.35
N SER A 91 -48.14 73.17 55.56
CA SER A 91 -46.87 72.63 56.07
C SER A 91 -46.94 71.11 56.26
N ILE A 92 -48.06 70.60 56.80
CA ILE A 92 -48.33 69.16 56.92
C ILE A 92 -48.46 68.51 55.53
N ARG A 93 -49.15 69.14 54.58
CA ARG A 93 -49.29 68.65 53.20
C ARG A 93 -47.93 68.57 52.50
N ASN A 94 -47.13 69.62 52.56
CA ASN A 94 -45.80 69.64 51.96
C ASN A 94 -44.86 68.61 52.60
N TYR A 95 -44.92 68.45 53.93
CA TYR A 95 -44.19 67.40 54.63
C TYR A 95 -44.60 66.01 54.14
N ASN A 96 -45.91 65.73 54.10
CA ASN A 96 -46.44 64.44 53.65
C ASN A 96 -46.12 64.15 52.17
N GLU A 97 -46.20 65.16 51.30
CA GLU A 97 -45.85 65.03 49.88
C GLU A 97 -44.35 64.80 49.68
N SER A 98 -43.51 65.54 50.42
CA SER A 98 -42.06 65.36 50.41
C SER A 98 -41.66 63.99 50.95
N ASP A 99 -42.27 63.53 52.04
CA ASP A 99 -42.00 62.20 52.60
C ASP A 99 -42.49 61.09 51.65
N ALA A 100 -43.65 61.23 51.01
CA ALA A 100 -44.13 60.30 49.99
C ALA A 100 -43.19 60.22 48.78
N LYS A 101 -42.70 61.37 48.29
CA LYS A 101 -41.71 61.45 47.19
C LYS A 101 -40.36 60.86 47.58
N ARG A 102 -39.90 61.11 48.81
CA ARG A 102 -38.66 60.51 49.37
C ARG A 102 -38.79 58.99 49.47
N ASN A 103 -39.88 58.49 50.05
CA ASN A 103 -40.16 57.05 50.16
C ASN A 103 -40.29 56.38 48.77
N PHE A 104 -40.86 57.05 47.77
CA PHE A 104 -40.88 56.56 46.39
C PHE A 104 -39.47 56.51 45.78
N SER A 105 -38.68 57.57 45.93
CA SER A 105 -37.28 57.61 45.46
C SER A 105 -36.42 56.53 46.13
N GLU A 106 -36.61 56.29 47.44
CA GLU A 106 -35.94 55.22 48.17
C GLU A 106 -36.30 53.83 47.63
N ARG A 107 -37.58 53.58 47.35
CA ARG A 107 -38.02 52.34 46.70
C ARG A 107 -37.41 52.16 45.31
N VAL A 108 -37.48 53.18 44.45
CA VAL A 108 -36.88 53.14 43.09
C VAL A 108 -35.38 52.88 43.16
N ARG A 109 -34.66 53.52 44.08
CA ARG A 109 -33.22 53.31 44.26
C ARG A 109 -32.92 51.88 44.72
N ASN A 110 -33.70 51.36 45.66
CA ASN A 110 -33.56 49.98 46.14
C ASN A 110 -33.86 48.96 45.02
N ASP A 111 -34.88 49.22 44.19
CA ASP A 111 -35.22 48.41 43.03
C ASP A 111 -34.10 48.45 41.96
N ILE A 112 -33.53 49.62 41.68
CA ILE A 112 -32.37 49.76 40.78
C ILE A 112 -31.15 49.01 41.33
N MET A 113 -30.85 49.15 42.63
CA MET A 113 -29.73 48.45 43.25
C MET A 113 -29.93 46.93 43.21
N ARG A 114 -31.15 46.45 43.42
CA ARG A 114 -31.49 45.03 43.27
C ARG A 114 -31.27 44.58 41.82
N MET A 115 -31.82 45.32 40.85
CA MET A 115 -31.66 45.01 39.43
C MET A 115 -30.19 44.98 39.00
N LEU A 116 -29.37 45.93 39.44
CA LEU A 116 -27.93 45.94 39.15
C LEU A 116 -27.23 44.68 39.65
N ARG A 117 -27.53 44.26 40.90
CA ARG A 117 -26.98 43.03 41.47
C ARG A 117 -27.44 41.79 40.71
N GLU A 118 -28.73 41.71 40.39
CA GLU A 118 -29.30 40.61 39.61
C GLU A 118 -28.64 40.54 38.22
N THR A 119 -28.42 41.67 37.55
CA THR A 119 -27.77 41.69 36.23
C THR A 119 -26.29 41.33 36.29
N ASP A 120 -25.57 41.77 37.33
CA ASP A 120 -24.16 41.40 37.55
C ASP A 120 -24.04 39.88 37.83
N GLU A 121 -24.97 39.34 38.63
CA GLU A 121 -25.02 37.91 38.95
C GLU A 121 -25.34 37.07 37.70
N ILE A 122 -26.31 37.48 36.88
CA ILE A 122 -26.63 36.82 35.61
C ILE A 122 -25.40 36.82 34.68
N GLY A 123 -24.69 37.95 34.56
CA GLY A 123 -23.49 38.05 33.74
C GLY A 123 -22.36 37.13 34.25
N ALA A 124 -22.07 37.17 35.55
CA ALA A 124 -21.02 36.36 36.15
C ALA A 124 -21.34 34.86 36.14
N GLN A 125 -22.61 34.49 36.35
CA GLN A 125 -23.05 33.09 36.27
C GLN A 125 -23.00 32.58 34.84
N GLY A 126 -23.51 33.35 33.86
CA GLY A 126 -23.47 32.98 32.45
C GLY A 126 -22.06 32.78 31.91
N GLN A 127 -21.09 33.62 32.32
CA GLN A 127 -19.68 33.45 31.96
C GLN A 127 -19.05 32.21 32.59
N ARG A 128 -19.36 31.92 33.85
CA ARG A 128 -18.88 30.70 34.52
C ARG A 128 -19.42 29.44 33.83
N ASP A 129 -20.71 29.42 33.51
CA ASP A 129 -21.34 28.26 32.88
C ASP A 129 -20.83 28.05 31.45
N SER A 130 -20.75 29.14 30.66
CA SER A 130 -20.20 29.06 29.30
C SER A 130 -18.73 28.67 29.30
N GLY A 131 -17.92 29.25 30.18
CA GLY A 131 -16.51 28.90 30.34
C GLY A 131 -16.32 27.42 30.70
N ARG A 132 -17.14 26.89 31.61
CA ARG A 132 -17.16 25.46 31.95
C ARG A 132 -17.52 24.60 30.73
N LYS A 133 -18.58 24.95 29.99
CA LYS A 133 -19.00 24.18 28.80
C LYS A 133 -17.98 24.20 27.66
N ILE A 134 -17.30 25.32 27.44
CA ILE A 134 -16.19 25.40 26.49
C ILE A 134 -15.03 24.52 26.97
N GLY A 135 -14.71 24.51 28.26
CA GLY A 135 -13.69 23.61 28.85
C GLY A 135 -14.02 22.12 28.67
N GLU A 136 -15.27 21.73 28.89
CA GLU A 136 -15.78 20.37 28.61
C GLU A 136 -15.57 20.03 27.11
N ARG A 137 -15.91 20.96 26.20
CA ARG A 137 -15.75 20.77 24.75
C ARG A 137 -14.29 20.66 24.29
N ILE A 138 -13.38 21.44 24.88
CA ILE A 138 -11.93 21.33 24.64
C ILE A 138 -11.45 19.94 25.01
N THR A 139 -11.92 19.39 26.14
CA THR A 139 -11.55 18.05 26.60
C THR A 139 -11.98 16.98 25.59
N ASP A 140 -13.24 17.02 25.14
CA ASP A 140 -13.76 16.07 24.14
C ASP A 140 -13.01 16.16 22.80
N THR A 141 -12.75 17.38 22.33
CA THR A 141 -12.06 17.61 21.05
C THR A 141 -10.60 17.17 21.14
N THR A 142 -9.97 17.40 22.29
CA THR A 142 -8.60 16.93 22.59
C THR A 142 -8.52 15.41 22.57
N PHE A 143 -9.48 14.73 23.19
CA PHE A 143 -9.59 13.26 23.18
C PHE A 143 -9.66 12.73 21.74
N TRP A 144 -10.63 13.19 20.94
CA TRP A 144 -10.78 12.71 19.56
C TRP A 144 -9.59 13.05 18.67
N ARG A 145 -8.96 14.22 18.87
CA ARG A 145 -7.73 14.59 18.14
C ARG A 145 -6.58 13.63 18.46
N ASN A 146 -6.41 13.24 19.71
CA ASN A 146 -5.39 12.27 20.11
C ASN A 146 -5.68 10.88 19.53
N GLU A 147 -6.92 10.41 19.59
CA GLU A 147 -7.30 9.10 19.01
C GLU A 147 -7.04 9.05 17.49
N VAL A 148 -7.37 10.11 16.77
CA VAL A 148 -7.09 10.23 15.33
C VAL A 148 -5.58 10.26 15.06
N ALA A 149 -4.81 11.00 15.85
CA ALA A 149 -3.36 11.06 15.70
C ALA A 149 -2.70 9.68 15.93
N ILE A 150 -3.07 8.97 16.99
CA ILE A 150 -2.56 7.63 17.30
C ILE A 150 -2.87 6.64 16.17
N GLU A 151 -4.10 6.63 15.67
CA GLU A 151 -4.46 5.72 14.58
C GLU A 151 -3.80 6.12 13.26
N MET A 152 -3.58 7.41 13.01
CA MET A 152 -2.82 7.87 11.84
C MET A 152 -1.38 7.36 11.86
N GLU A 153 -0.68 7.46 12.99
CA GLU A 153 0.68 6.89 13.14
C GLU A 153 0.69 5.38 12.86
N ARG A 154 -0.28 4.64 13.41
CA ARG A 154 -0.42 3.19 13.17
C ARG A 154 -0.71 2.86 11.71
N LEU A 155 -1.55 3.64 11.04
CA LEU A 155 -1.87 3.46 9.64
C LEU A 155 -0.65 3.73 8.76
N VAL A 156 0.08 4.83 9.01
CA VAL A 156 1.32 5.19 8.29
C VAL A 156 2.36 4.08 8.43
N ALA A 157 2.63 3.61 9.65
CA ALA A 157 3.57 2.50 9.88
C ALA A 157 3.15 1.21 9.13
N THR A 158 1.84 0.95 9.04
CA THR A 158 1.33 -0.20 8.26
C THR A 158 1.49 0.01 6.75
N CYS A 159 1.30 1.24 6.25
CA CYS A 159 1.52 1.59 4.84
C CYS A 159 2.98 1.44 4.41
N GLU A 160 3.92 1.80 5.28
CA GLU A 160 5.35 1.62 5.04
C GLU A 160 5.68 0.13 4.88
N ARG A 161 5.21 -0.71 5.82
CA ARG A 161 5.35 -2.17 5.72
C ARG A 161 4.73 -2.73 4.45
N LEU A 162 3.55 -2.24 4.05
CA LEU A 162 2.88 -2.65 2.81
C LEU A 162 3.70 -2.26 1.56
N THR A 163 4.38 -1.12 1.61
CA THR A 163 5.30 -0.67 0.55
C THR A 163 6.52 -1.57 0.44
N ASP A 164 7.08 -2.01 1.56
CA ASP A 164 8.20 -2.95 1.57
C ASP A 164 7.78 -4.34 1.07
N THR A 165 6.61 -4.83 1.48
CA THR A 165 6.04 -6.08 0.97
C THR A 165 5.76 -6.00 -0.54
N ARG A 166 5.29 -4.86 -1.05
CA ARG A 166 5.17 -4.61 -2.50
C ARG A 166 6.51 -4.78 -3.22
N ARG A 167 7.59 -4.18 -2.67
CA ARG A 167 8.95 -4.30 -3.23
C ARG A 167 9.49 -5.73 -3.13
N GLN A 168 9.17 -6.46 -2.06
CA GLN A 168 9.52 -7.87 -1.92
C GLN A 168 8.85 -8.73 -2.99
N LEU A 169 7.55 -8.54 -3.25
CA LEU A 169 6.84 -9.22 -4.34
C LEU A 169 7.42 -8.91 -5.73
N GLU A 170 7.75 -7.64 -6.00
CA GLU A 170 8.38 -7.24 -7.27
C GLU A 170 9.75 -7.93 -7.45
N ARG A 171 10.54 -8.04 -6.39
CA ARG A 171 11.80 -8.80 -6.40
C ARG A 171 11.57 -10.30 -6.57
N ALA A 172 10.59 -10.89 -5.89
CA ALA A 172 10.27 -12.31 -6.03
C ALA A 172 9.84 -12.68 -7.46
N VAL A 173 9.06 -11.82 -8.12
CA VAL A 173 8.69 -12.01 -9.55
C VAL A 173 9.95 -11.97 -10.44
N ALA A 174 10.83 -10.98 -10.25
CA ALA A 174 12.07 -10.88 -11.00
C ALA A 174 13.02 -12.05 -10.73
N GLY A 175 13.05 -12.55 -9.49
CA GLY A 175 13.85 -13.70 -9.06
C GLY A 175 13.51 -15.01 -9.79
N ILE A 176 12.28 -15.16 -10.28
CA ILE A 176 11.83 -16.33 -11.04
C ILE A 176 12.32 -16.32 -12.50
N GLU A 177 12.67 -15.16 -13.07
CA GLU A 177 13.10 -15.08 -14.48
C GLU A 177 14.39 -15.89 -14.74
N GLY A 178 15.32 -15.91 -13.78
CA GLY A 178 16.57 -16.68 -13.91
C GLY A 178 16.36 -18.20 -13.98
N PRO A 179 15.69 -18.84 -13.00
CA PRO A 179 15.34 -20.27 -13.07
C PRO A 179 14.54 -20.61 -14.31
N LEU A 180 13.60 -19.74 -14.70
CA LEU A 180 12.76 -19.94 -15.89
C LEU A 180 13.59 -19.96 -17.18
N HIS A 181 14.52 -19.02 -17.32
CA HIS A 181 15.44 -19.00 -18.44
C HIS A 181 16.30 -20.27 -18.49
N ILE A 182 16.82 -20.73 -17.34
CA ILE A 182 17.65 -21.95 -17.28
C ILE A 182 16.87 -23.19 -17.71
N VAL A 183 15.64 -23.38 -17.21
CA VAL A 183 14.84 -24.56 -17.58
C VAL A 183 14.48 -24.53 -19.08
N GLN A 184 14.23 -23.35 -19.65
CA GLN A 184 13.97 -23.18 -21.08
C GLN A 184 15.22 -23.48 -21.92
N GLU A 185 16.38 -23.01 -21.51
CA GLU A 185 17.65 -23.35 -22.16
C GLU A 185 17.93 -24.86 -22.08
N CYS A 186 17.65 -25.51 -20.94
CA CYS A 186 17.78 -26.96 -20.82
C CYS A 186 16.89 -27.70 -21.82
N LEU A 187 15.63 -27.29 -22.00
CA LEU A 187 14.73 -27.85 -23.00
C LEU A 187 15.27 -27.62 -24.42
N TYR A 188 15.71 -26.40 -24.72
CA TYR A 188 16.29 -26.04 -26.03
C TYR A 188 17.55 -26.85 -26.36
N HIS A 189 18.44 -27.06 -25.39
CA HIS A 189 19.62 -27.90 -25.57
C HIS A 189 19.27 -29.37 -25.82
N ARG A 190 18.25 -29.89 -25.12
CA ARG A 190 17.81 -31.28 -25.29
C ARG A 190 17.12 -31.54 -26.63
N GLU A 191 16.48 -30.53 -27.21
CA GLU A 191 15.92 -30.63 -28.57
C GLU A 191 17.00 -30.85 -29.65
N LYS A 192 18.27 -30.54 -29.36
CA LYS A 192 19.40 -30.76 -30.28
C LYS A 192 19.91 -32.20 -30.31
N ARG A 193 19.34 -33.11 -29.51
CA ARG A 193 19.69 -34.54 -29.54
C ARG A 193 19.32 -35.16 -30.88
N GLN A 194 20.10 -36.17 -31.29
CA GLN A 194 19.96 -36.76 -32.62
C GLN A 194 19.29 -38.13 -32.57
N GLY A 195 18.41 -38.38 -33.55
CA GLY A 195 17.80 -39.68 -33.79
C GLY A 195 17.05 -40.21 -32.57
N LEU A 196 17.33 -41.45 -32.19
CA LEU A 196 16.66 -42.15 -31.08
C LEU A 196 16.96 -41.57 -29.70
N GLU A 197 17.89 -40.61 -29.57
CA GLU A 197 18.18 -39.92 -28.31
C GLU A 197 17.16 -38.83 -27.97
N GLN A 198 16.38 -38.38 -28.96
CA GLN A 198 15.28 -37.45 -28.77
C GLN A 198 14.07 -38.19 -28.16
N VAL A 199 14.12 -38.37 -26.83
CA VAL A 199 13.15 -39.15 -26.07
C VAL A 199 12.48 -38.26 -25.03
N HIS A 200 11.15 -38.35 -24.97
CA HIS A 200 10.34 -37.75 -23.93
C HIS A 200 10.48 -38.54 -22.60
N ASP A 201 11.61 -38.34 -21.93
CA ASP A 201 11.99 -39.05 -20.72
C ASP A 201 11.56 -38.31 -19.43
N THR A 202 11.91 -38.87 -18.28
CA THR A 202 11.60 -38.30 -16.97
C THR A 202 12.23 -36.93 -16.73
N VAL A 203 13.35 -36.62 -17.38
CA VAL A 203 14.00 -35.30 -17.26
C VAL A 203 13.17 -34.27 -18.01
N GLU A 204 12.71 -34.59 -19.22
CA GLU A 204 11.91 -33.68 -20.02
C GLU A 204 10.55 -33.39 -19.37
N GLN A 205 9.88 -34.41 -18.83
CA GLN A 205 8.67 -34.24 -18.02
C GLN A 205 8.91 -33.34 -16.80
N SER A 206 10.06 -33.51 -16.12
CA SER A 206 10.39 -32.71 -14.94
C SER A 206 10.71 -31.25 -15.30
N LEU A 207 11.40 -31.01 -16.42
CA LEU A 207 11.66 -29.67 -16.97
C LEU A 207 10.37 -28.95 -17.35
N LEU A 208 9.44 -29.62 -18.05
CA LEU A 208 8.15 -29.02 -18.41
C LEU A 208 7.31 -28.69 -17.18
N LYS A 209 7.29 -29.59 -16.18
CA LYS A 209 6.63 -29.33 -14.90
C LYS A 209 7.26 -28.15 -14.15
N GLU A 210 8.59 -28.03 -14.20
CA GLU A 210 9.32 -26.90 -13.62
C GLU A 210 8.94 -25.57 -14.29
N VAL A 211 8.83 -25.53 -15.63
CA VAL A 211 8.31 -24.34 -16.34
C VAL A 211 6.90 -23.98 -15.87
N ALA A 212 6.01 -24.96 -15.75
CA ALA A 212 4.63 -24.74 -15.33
C ALA A 212 4.56 -24.15 -13.91
N ILE A 213 5.28 -24.74 -12.95
CA ILE A 213 5.33 -24.26 -11.55
C ILE A 213 5.90 -22.84 -11.49
N LEU A 214 7.00 -22.56 -12.20
CA LEU A 214 7.60 -21.22 -12.21
C LEU A 214 6.62 -20.16 -12.74
N ARG A 215 5.91 -20.45 -13.84
CA ARG A 215 4.88 -19.56 -14.39
C ARG A 215 3.71 -19.35 -13.43
N GLU A 216 3.22 -20.44 -12.81
CA GLU A 216 2.15 -20.36 -11.82
C GLU A 216 2.54 -19.50 -10.62
N CYS A 217 3.77 -19.65 -10.10
CA CYS A 217 4.29 -18.81 -9.03
C CYS A 217 4.40 -17.34 -9.44
N GLN A 218 4.85 -17.04 -10.67
CA GLN A 218 4.87 -15.66 -11.17
C GLN A 218 3.46 -15.05 -11.16
N ASP A 219 2.46 -15.78 -11.63
CA ASP A 219 1.08 -15.29 -11.70
C ASP A 219 0.47 -15.12 -10.30
N LYS A 220 0.74 -16.05 -9.38
CA LYS A 220 0.38 -15.91 -7.95
C LYS A 220 0.96 -14.62 -7.36
N PHE A 221 2.25 -14.34 -7.59
CA PHE A 221 2.90 -13.13 -7.10
C PHE A 221 2.37 -11.85 -7.76
N ARG A 222 2.13 -11.83 -9.08
CA ARG A 222 1.53 -10.68 -9.79
C ARG A 222 0.12 -10.38 -9.28
N ASN A 223 -0.69 -11.42 -9.04
CA ASN A 223 -2.03 -11.28 -8.50
C ASN A 223 -2.01 -10.72 -7.07
N MET A 224 -1.09 -11.18 -6.22
CA MET A 224 -0.93 -10.62 -4.87
C MET A 224 -0.42 -9.17 -4.92
N LEU A 225 0.49 -8.87 -5.84
CA LEU A 225 1.03 -7.52 -6.02
C LEU A 225 -0.08 -6.51 -6.37
N GLU A 226 -1.04 -6.89 -7.21
CA GLU A 226 -2.17 -6.02 -7.53
C GLU A 226 -3.09 -5.79 -6.32
N LYS A 227 -3.35 -6.83 -5.53
CA LYS A 227 -4.10 -6.70 -4.26
C LYS A 227 -3.40 -5.75 -3.29
N VAL A 228 -2.09 -5.89 -3.11
CA VAL A 228 -1.26 -5.03 -2.26
C VAL A 228 -1.27 -3.58 -2.77
N ARG A 229 -1.17 -3.36 -4.09
CA ARG A 229 -1.26 -2.02 -4.70
C ARG A 229 -2.62 -1.37 -4.47
N GLN A 230 -3.70 -2.13 -4.61
CA GLN A 230 -5.05 -1.63 -4.35
C GLN A 230 -5.22 -1.29 -2.87
N GLN A 231 -4.73 -2.14 -1.96
CA GLN A 231 -4.79 -1.84 -0.53
C GLN A 231 -3.98 -0.61 -0.15
N ALA A 232 -2.80 -0.40 -0.77
CA ALA A 232 -2.00 0.80 -0.54
C ALA A 232 -2.75 2.08 -0.94
N LYS A 233 -3.52 2.05 -2.05
CA LYS A 233 -4.39 3.17 -2.44
C LYS A 233 -5.49 3.42 -1.41
N ASN A 234 -6.15 2.36 -0.92
CA ASN A 234 -7.20 2.47 0.08
C ASN A 234 -6.67 3.04 1.41
N CYS A 235 -5.51 2.57 1.86
CA CYS A 235 -4.86 3.10 3.06
C CYS A 235 -4.47 4.57 2.88
N ARG A 236 -3.98 4.98 1.70
CA ARG A 236 -3.65 6.38 1.41
C ARG A 236 -4.89 7.29 1.41
N ALA A 237 -6.01 6.82 0.87
CA ALA A 237 -7.27 7.56 0.92
C ALA A 237 -7.76 7.74 2.36
N THR A 238 -7.69 6.68 3.16
CA THR A 238 -8.08 6.71 4.58
C THR A 238 -7.15 7.59 5.42
N GLN A 239 -5.85 7.58 5.11
CA GLN A 239 -4.88 8.50 5.71
C GLN A 239 -5.29 9.96 5.46
N HIS A 240 -5.66 10.32 4.23
CA HIS A 240 -6.10 11.68 3.92
C HIS A 240 -7.37 12.08 4.69
N GLU A 241 -8.31 11.17 4.92
CA GLU A 241 -9.48 11.42 5.75
C GLU A 241 -9.08 11.73 7.20
N LEU A 242 -8.17 10.95 7.79
CA LEU A 242 -7.64 11.19 9.14
C LEU A 242 -6.87 12.52 9.23
N GLU A 243 -6.04 12.84 8.23
CA GLU A 243 -5.32 14.12 8.16
C GLU A 243 -6.27 15.30 8.12
N SER A 244 -7.36 15.20 7.36
CA SER A 244 -8.38 16.24 7.30
C SER A 244 -9.14 16.39 8.62
N ASP A 245 -9.53 15.27 9.24
CA ASP A 245 -10.24 15.30 10.52
C ASP A 245 -9.35 15.87 11.64
N MET A 246 -8.07 15.48 11.68
CA MET A 246 -7.08 16.02 12.61
C MET A 246 -6.92 17.53 12.47
N ARG A 247 -6.71 18.04 11.25
CA ARG A 247 -6.58 19.50 10.99
C ARG A 247 -7.82 20.27 11.45
N ASN A 248 -9.02 19.73 11.19
CA ASN A 248 -10.27 20.36 11.62
C ASN A 248 -10.38 20.42 13.14
N LYS A 249 -9.97 19.37 13.85
CA LYS A 249 -9.96 19.35 15.32
C LYS A 249 -8.90 20.29 15.91
N GLU A 250 -7.72 20.38 15.31
CA GLU A 250 -6.68 21.34 15.72
C GLU A 250 -7.15 22.79 15.57
N TYR A 251 -7.81 23.11 14.45
CA TYR A 251 -8.39 24.43 14.24
C TYR A 251 -9.50 24.76 15.25
N ALA A 252 -10.41 23.80 15.49
CA ALA A 252 -11.47 23.95 16.49
C ALA A 252 -10.90 24.15 17.91
N LEU A 253 -9.88 23.37 18.29
CA LEU A 253 -9.18 23.54 19.56
C LEU A 253 -8.52 24.92 19.69
N GLY A 254 -7.95 25.46 18.60
CA GLY A 254 -7.38 26.81 18.61
C GLY A 254 -8.42 27.88 18.93
N ILE A 255 -9.60 27.80 18.31
CA ILE A 255 -10.72 28.71 18.57
C ILE A 255 -11.25 28.51 19.99
N ASP A 256 -11.55 27.29 20.40
CA ASP A 256 -12.15 27.01 21.71
C ASP A 256 -11.21 27.41 22.85
N ASN A 257 -9.90 27.18 22.72
CA ASN A 257 -8.91 27.64 23.70
C ASN A 257 -8.85 29.17 23.78
N MET A 258 -8.89 29.86 22.64
CA MET A 258 -8.97 31.33 22.61
C MET A 258 -10.24 31.81 23.34
N CYS A 259 -11.40 31.24 23.01
CA CYS A 259 -12.68 31.57 23.64
C CYS A 259 -12.67 31.31 25.15
N HIS A 260 -12.07 30.20 25.60
CA HIS A 260 -11.95 29.86 27.02
C HIS A 260 -11.07 30.84 27.81
N GLN A 261 -10.11 31.49 27.16
CA GLN A 261 -9.21 32.47 27.77
C GLN A 261 -9.78 33.91 27.81
N LEU A 262 -10.86 34.18 27.08
CA LEU A 262 -11.50 35.50 27.07
C LEU A 262 -12.12 35.83 28.44
N ASN A 263 -11.89 37.05 28.90
CA ASN A 263 -12.48 37.61 30.12
C ASN A 263 -12.87 39.08 29.89
N ASN A 264 -13.53 39.71 30.85
CA ASN A 264 -14.05 41.08 30.72
C ASN A 264 -12.99 42.17 30.45
N PHE A 265 -11.71 41.87 30.67
CA PHE A 265 -10.58 42.77 30.45
C PHE A 265 -9.74 42.41 29.22
N SER A 266 -10.15 41.39 28.46
CA SER A 266 -9.49 41.01 27.21
C SER A 266 -9.54 42.15 26.19
N LYS A 267 -8.42 42.37 25.49
CA LYS A 267 -8.35 43.34 24.39
C LYS A 267 -9.11 42.83 23.17
N GLY A 268 -9.72 43.73 22.40
CA GLY A 268 -10.40 43.38 21.15
C GLY A 268 -11.81 42.81 21.30
N LEU A 269 -12.41 42.88 22.50
CA LEU A 269 -13.84 42.59 22.68
C LEU A 269 -14.68 43.59 21.89
N GLN A 270 -15.66 43.10 21.15
CA GLN A 270 -16.51 43.87 20.24
C GLN A 270 -17.96 43.38 20.38
N PHE A 271 -18.92 44.27 20.15
CA PHE A 271 -20.32 43.90 20.05
C PHE A 271 -20.65 43.52 18.60
N TYR A 272 -21.09 42.28 18.39
CA TYR A 272 -21.48 41.77 17.08
C TYR A 272 -23.00 41.64 17.02
N ALA A 273 -23.67 42.64 16.44
CA ALA A 273 -25.14 42.67 16.37
C ALA A 273 -25.70 41.52 15.49
N GLY A 274 -26.72 40.81 15.99
CA GLY A 274 -27.46 39.80 15.24
C GLY A 274 -26.83 38.41 15.20
N ILE A 275 -25.67 38.21 15.82
CA ILE A 275 -25.01 36.90 15.92
C ILE A 275 -25.87 35.89 16.69
N GLU A 276 -26.66 36.37 17.66
CA GLU A 276 -27.55 35.55 18.48
C GLU A 276 -28.73 34.95 17.69
N ARG A 277 -29.01 35.48 16.49
CA ARG A 277 -30.08 35.01 15.59
C ARG A 277 -29.55 34.19 14.41
N TYR A 278 -28.22 34.12 14.26
CA TYR A 278 -27.57 33.38 13.18
C TYR A 278 -27.02 32.07 13.72
N ASP A 279 -27.64 30.96 13.31
CA ASP A 279 -27.18 29.61 13.64
C ASP A 279 -26.54 28.93 12.40
N PRO A 280 -25.20 28.92 12.28
CA PRO A 280 -24.49 28.22 11.23
C PRO A 280 -24.24 26.74 11.55
N THR A 281 -24.77 26.20 12.64
CA THR A 281 -24.47 24.82 13.04
C THR A 281 -25.06 23.81 12.06
N VAL A 282 -24.22 22.87 11.64
CA VAL A 282 -24.61 21.81 10.68
C VAL A 282 -24.70 20.43 11.34
N CYS A 283 -24.25 20.31 12.58
CA CYS A 283 -24.08 19.04 13.27
C CYS A 283 -24.17 19.24 14.79
N ASP A 284 -24.75 18.25 15.47
CA ASP A 284 -24.77 18.18 16.94
C ASP A 284 -23.53 17.44 17.48
N ALA A 285 -23.30 17.52 18.79
CA ALA A 285 -22.14 16.92 19.43
C ALA A 285 -22.10 15.38 19.27
N GLN A 286 -23.26 14.73 19.27
CA GLN A 286 -23.35 13.27 19.17
C GLN A 286 -22.98 12.80 17.75
N ARG A 287 -23.50 13.46 16.73
CA ARG A 287 -23.19 13.21 15.31
C ARG A 287 -21.73 13.52 14.99
N TRP A 288 -21.15 14.57 15.57
CA TRP A 288 -19.73 14.89 15.43
C TRP A 288 -18.82 13.79 16.02
N ALA A 289 -19.14 13.31 17.22
CA ALA A 289 -18.40 12.22 17.85
C ALA A 289 -18.56 10.92 17.05
N ALA A 290 -19.77 10.61 16.58
CA ALA A 290 -20.03 9.46 15.72
C ALA A 290 -19.27 9.52 14.39
N ALA A 291 -19.15 10.69 13.76
CA ALA A 291 -18.37 10.88 12.54
C ALA A 291 -16.87 10.64 12.77
N SER A 292 -16.34 11.12 13.90
CA SER A 292 -14.95 10.88 14.32
C SER A 292 -14.71 9.38 14.55
N ALA A 293 -15.61 8.73 15.30
CA ALA A 293 -15.58 7.28 15.55
C ALA A 293 -15.66 6.47 14.25
N ALA A 294 -16.53 6.84 13.31
CA ALA A 294 -16.69 6.15 12.05
C ALA A 294 -15.43 6.26 11.17
N THR A 295 -14.76 7.42 11.16
CA THR A 295 -13.49 7.62 10.44
C THR A 295 -12.39 6.74 11.04
N LEU A 296 -12.31 6.70 12.38
CA LEU A 296 -11.37 5.84 13.11
C LEU A 296 -11.62 4.35 12.82
N GLN A 297 -12.86 3.90 12.88
CA GLN A 297 -13.24 2.52 12.61
C GLN A 297 -12.90 2.12 11.16
N ARG A 298 -13.10 3.04 10.20
CA ARG A 298 -12.73 2.81 8.80
C ARG A 298 -11.22 2.58 8.66
N SER A 299 -10.40 3.44 9.29
CA SER A 299 -8.94 3.25 9.34
C SER A 299 -8.53 1.91 9.95
N GLN A 300 -9.11 1.56 11.09
CA GLN A 300 -8.82 0.29 11.76
C GLN A 300 -9.17 -0.91 10.87
N SER A 301 -10.27 -0.84 10.11
CA SER A 301 -10.66 -1.89 9.18
C SER A 301 -9.70 -2.03 8.00
N GLU A 302 -9.23 -0.91 7.42
CA GLU A 302 -8.25 -0.93 6.32
C GLU A 302 -6.87 -1.39 6.81
N ARG A 303 -6.48 -1.00 8.03
CA ARG A 303 -5.26 -1.46 8.66
C ARG A 303 -5.30 -2.96 8.95
N ALA A 304 -6.43 -3.49 9.42
CA ALA A 304 -6.59 -4.93 9.64
C ALA A 304 -6.45 -5.73 8.33
N LYS A 305 -7.06 -5.26 7.24
CA LYS A 305 -6.89 -5.86 5.90
C LYS A 305 -5.44 -5.81 5.43
N ALA A 306 -4.75 -4.68 5.63
CA ALA A 306 -3.35 -4.53 5.27
C ALA A 306 -2.47 -5.51 6.07
N VAL A 307 -2.65 -5.61 7.39
CA VAL A 307 -1.91 -6.56 8.23
C VAL A 307 -2.12 -8.01 7.80
N GLN A 308 -3.35 -8.38 7.45
CA GLN A 308 -3.63 -9.71 6.89
C GLN A 308 -2.86 -9.95 5.58
N MET A 309 -2.86 -8.98 4.66
CA MET A 309 -2.12 -9.08 3.41
C MET A 309 -0.61 -9.22 3.60
N LEU A 310 -0.03 -8.61 4.64
CA LEU A 310 1.39 -8.80 4.97
C LEU A 310 1.68 -10.26 5.31
N SER A 311 0.83 -10.88 6.14
CA SER A 311 0.95 -12.30 6.51
C SER A 311 0.72 -13.23 5.31
N ASP A 312 -0.34 -12.98 4.53
CA ASP A 312 -0.66 -13.77 3.35
C ASP A 312 0.46 -13.72 2.30
N THR A 313 1.10 -12.56 2.15
CA THR A 313 2.23 -12.39 1.22
C THR A 313 3.45 -13.16 1.67
N ASP A 314 3.83 -13.08 2.95
CA ASP A 314 4.98 -13.81 3.49
C ASP A 314 4.79 -15.32 3.35
N ASN A 315 3.59 -15.81 3.69
CA ASN A 315 3.23 -17.22 3.51
C ASN A 315 3.30 -17.63 2.03
N LEU A 316 2.76 -16.81 1.12
CA LEU A 316 2.78 -17.10 -0.31
C LEU A 316 4.21 -17.18 -0.87
N ILE A 317 5.10 -16.26 -0.47
CA ILE A 317 6.51 -16.27 -0.87
C ILE A 317 7.19 -17.53 -0.34
N ASN A 318 7.00 -17.86 0.93
CA ASN A 318 7.62 -19.04 1.55
C ASN A 318 7.15 -20.37 0.93
N VAL A 319 5.85 -20.52 0.70
CA VAL A 319 5.28 -21.71 0.04
C VAL A 319 5.81 -21.85 -1.38
N SER A 320 5.77 -20.77 -2.16
CA SER A 320 6.25 -20.78 -3.56
C SER A 320 7.76 -21.05 -3.65
N ALA A 321 8.55 -20.49 -2.73
CA ALA A 321 9.99 -20.74 -2.69
C ALA A 321 10.32 -22.21 -2.41
N THR A 322 9.57 -22.85 -1.51
CA THR A 322 9.70 -24.29 -1.22
C THR A 322 9.30 -25.13 -2.43
N GLU A 323 8.15 -24.83 -3.05
CA GLU A 323 7.66 -25.54 -4.23
C GLU A 323 8.65 -25.49 -5.40
N ILE A 324 9.23 -24.31 -5.67
CA ILE A 324 10.24 -24.13 -6.70
C ILE A 324 11.51 -24.92 -6.37
N TRP A 325 11.94 -24.91 -5.10
CA TRP A 325 13.15 -25.64 -4.68
C TRP A 325 12.97 -27.16 -4.80
N ASP A 326 11.82 -27.68 -4.36
CA ASP A 326 11.48 -29.11 -4.46
C ASP A 326 11.48 -29.55 -5.93
N GLN A 327 10.84 -28.78 -6.81
CA GLN A 327 10.81 -29.11 -8.23
C GLN A 327 12.19 -29.02 -8.88
N TRP A 328 12.99 -27.99 -8.56
CA TRP A 328 14.37 -27.86 -9.05
C TRP A 328 15.24 -29.07 -8.65
N SER A 329 15.10 -29.51 -7.39
CA SER A 329 15.80 -30.68 -6.85
C SER A 329 15.37 -31.98 -7.54
N ASN A 330 14.06 -32.14 -7.77
CA ASN A 330 13.51 -33.28 -8.51
C ASN A 330 14.05 -33.36 -9.94
N THR A 331 14.09 -32.24 -10.66
CA THR A 331 14.66 -32.15 -12.01
C THR A 331 16.16 -32.50 -12.00
N ASN A 332 16.93 -31.97 -11.05
CA ASN A 332 18.36 -32.31 -10.91
C ASN A 332 18.59 -33.79 -10.63
N SER A 333 17.73 -34.39 -9.81
CA SER A 333 17.76 -35.83 -9.50
C SER A 333 17.41 -36.67 -10.73
N ALA A 334 16.45 -36.22 -11.55
CA ALA A 334 16.13 -36.86 -12.83
C ALA A 334 17.33 -36.80 -13.79
N PHE A 335 17.97 -35.64 -13.96
CA PHE A 335 19.19 -35.52 -14.76
C PHE A 335 20.29 -36.45 -14.28
N THR A 336 20.53 -36.49 -12.97
CA THR A 336 21.59 -37.32 -12.38
C THR A 336 21.38 -38.80 -12.70
N ARG A 337 20.15 -39.31 -12.56
CA ARG A 337 19.79 -40.68 -12.94
C ARG A 337 19.98 -40.91 -14.45
N ARG A 338 19.47 -40.02 -15.29
CA ARG A 338 19.54 -40.16 -16.75
C ARG A 338 20.98 -40.15 -17.28
N ILE A 339 21.83 -39.30 -16.71
CA ILE A 339 23.26 -39.26 -17.04
C ILE A 339 23.93 -40.58 -16.64
N ALA A 340 23.66 -41.10 -15.43
CA ALA A 340 24.23 -42.37 -14.98
C ALA A 340 23.82 -43.54 -15.89
N GLU A 341 22.53 -43.65 -16.23
CA GLU A 341 22.01 -44.64 -17.19
C GLU A 341 22.73 -44.55 -18.55
N THR A 342 22.89 -43.32 -19.07
CA THR A 342 23.51 -43.10 -20.38
C THR A 342 25.01 -43.44 -20.37
N ILE A 343 25.72 -43.16 -19.26
CA ILE A 343 27.10 -43.59 -19.07
C ILE A 343 27.21 -45.11 -19.04
N GLU A 344 26.31 -45.79 -18.32
CA GLU A 344 26.31 -47.25 -18.24
C GLU A 344 26.09 -47.90 -19.62
N ILE A 345 25.09 -47.41 -20.37
CA ILE A 345 24.82 -47.88 -21.73
C ILE A 345 26.02 -47.62 -22.64
N LYS A 346 26.62 -46.42 -22.58
CA LYS A 346 27.83 -46.10 -23.35
C LYS A 346 28.96 -47.07 -23.04
N ASN A 347 29.23 -47.37 -21.76
CA ASN A 347 30.29 -48.30 -21.38
C ASN A 347 30.03 -49.73 -21.89
N LYS A 348 28.77 -50.19 -21.83
CA LYS A 348 28.37 -51.49 -22.40
C LYS A 348 28.57 -51.53 -23.92
N LEU A 349 28.19 -50.47 -24.63
CA LEU A 349 28.40 -50.36 -26.09
C LEU A 349 29.90 -50.35 -26.44
N GLN A 350 30.74 -49.65 -25.67
CA GLN A 350 32.19 -49.66 -25.87
C GLN A 350 32.79 -51.06 -25.67
N LEU A 351 32.35 -51.78 -24.65
CA LEU A 351 32.80 -53.16 -24.41
C LEU A 351 32.37 -54.09 -25.55
N HIS A 352 31.13 -53.97 -26.04
CA HIS A 352 30.64 -54.76 -27.17
C HIS A 352 31.40 -54.43 -28.47
N LEU A 353 31.69 -53.15 -28.71
CA LEU A 353 32.49 -52.74 -29.86
C LEU A 353 33.88 -53.41 -29.85
N HIS A 354 34.55 -53.43 -28.69
CA HIS A 354 35.85 -54.11 -28.56
C HIS A 354 35.74 -55.62 -28.84
N LYS A 355 34.68 -56.29 -28.38
CA LYS A 355 34.45 -57.72 -28.68
C LYS A 355 34.25 -57.96 -30.17
N VAL A 356 33.46 -57.11 -30.85
CA VAL A 356 33.23 -57.20 -32.31
C VAL A 356 34.53 -56.93 -33.08
N GLN A 357 35.35 -55.97 -32.64
CA GLN A 357 36.66 -55.70 -33.24
C GLN A 357 37.62 -56.90 -33.12
N ASN A 358 37.63 -57.59 -31.98
CA ASN A 358 38.41 -58.82 -31.81
C ASN A 358 37.91 -59.94 -32.73
N GLU A 359 36.60 -60.14 -32.82
CA GLU A 359 36.02 -61.16 -33.71
C GLU A 359 36.34 -60.88 -35.19
N ILE A 360 36.33 -59.60 -35.62
CA ILE A 360 36.75 -59.19 -36.95
C ILE A 360 38.20 -59.61 -37.21
N PHE A 361 39.10 -59.35 -36.26
CA PHE A 361 40.50 -59.74 -36.36
C PHE A 361 40.68 -61.27 -36.45
N ASP A 362 39.94 -62.03 -35.65
CA ASP A 362 39.99 -63.50 -35.67
C ASP A 362 39.43 -64.09 -36.98
N ILE A 363 38.38 -63.49 -37.54
CA ILE A 363 37.85 -63.85 -38.87
C ILE A 363 38.87 -63.53 -39.97
N GLU A 364 39.53 -62.37 -39.91
CA GLU A 364 40.57 -61.98 -40.88
C GLU A 364 41.75 -62.96 -40.88
N LYS A 365 42.20 -63.38 -39.69
CA LYS A 365 43.22 -64.42 -39.52
C LYS A 365 42.73 -65.77 -40.07
N THR A 366 41.47 -66.12 -39.84
CA THR A 366 40.88 -67.36 -40.34
C THR A 366 40.80 -67.36 -41.87
N LEU A 367 40.45 -66.23 -42.49
CA LEU A 367 40.48 -66.04 -43.93
C LEU A 367 41.89 -66.21 -44.51
N GLU A 368 42.91 -65.66 -43.86
CA GLU A 368 44.31 -65.86 -44.26
C GLU A 368 44.72 -67.34 -44.20
N LEU A 369 44.35 -68.05 -43.13
CA LEU A 369 44.60 -69.49 -43.01
C LEU A 369 43.87 -70.32 -44.07
N LEU A 370 42.62 -69.99 -44.40
CA LEU A 370 41.86 -70.67 -45.44
C LEU A 370 42.45 -70.44 -46.84
N ASN A 371 42.88 -69.21 -47.13
CA ASN A 371 43.56 -68.88 -48.39
C ASN A 371 44.89 -69.65 -48.52
N LYS A 372 45.69 -69.67 -47.46
CA LYS A 372 46.92 -70.47 -47.41
C LYS A 372 46.65 -71.96 -47.58
N ALA A 373 45.60 -72.49 -46.96
CA ALA A 373 45.22 -73.89 -47.12
C ALA A 373 44.87 -74.24 -48.57
N ILE A 374 44.20 -73.34 -49.31
CA ILE A 374 43.97 -73.51 -50.76
C ILE A 374 45.29 -73.51 -51.50
N GLU A 375 46.17 -72.56 -51.23
CA GLU A 375 47.48 -72.45 -51.87
C GLU A 375 48.34 -73.71 -51.66
N ASP A 376 48.40 -74.20 -50.42
CA ASP A 376 49.13 -75.42 -50.04
C ASP A 376 48.59 -76.67 -50.77
N LYS A 377 47.30 -76.69 -51.14
CA LYS A 377 46.69 -77.82 -51.87
C LYS A 377 46.85 -77.73 -53.38
N LEU A 378 47.27 -76.59 -53.93
CA LEU A 378 47.53 -76.44 -55.37
C LEU A 378 48.67 -77.34 -55.85
N GLN A 379 49.74 -77.49 -55.07
CA GLN A 379 50.87 -78.31 -55.51
C GLN A 379 50.57 -79.81 -55.52
N PRO A 380 50.02 -80.42 -54.45
CA PRO A 380 49.54 -81.79 -54.48
C PRO A 380 48.58 -82.06 -55.65
N MET A 381 47.66 -81.12 -55.92
CA MET A 381 46.74 -81.19 -57.06
C MET A 381 47.47 -81.24 -58.40
N LYS A 382 48.44 -80.34 -58.62
CA LYS A 382 49.27 -80.31 -59.85
C LYS A 382 50.05 -81.61 -60.03
N VAL A 383 50.61 -82.16 -58.95
CA VAL A 383 51.34 -83.45 -58.99
C VAL A 383 50.41 -84.58 -59.40
N ALA A 384 49.22 -84.69 -58.77
CA ALA A 384 48.24 -85.72 -59.10
C ALA A 384 47.76 -85.61 -60.56
N HIS A 385 47.44 -84.40 -61.04
CA HIS A 385 47.09 -84.14 -62.44
C HIS A 385 48.21 -84.49 -63.42
N SER A 386 49.45 -84.06 -63.14
CA SER A 386 50.60 -84.31 -64.01
C SER A 386 50.91 -85.81 -64.11
N ARG A 387 50.84 -86.53 -62.98
CA ARG A 387 50.97 -88.00 -62.94
C ARG A 387 49.87 -88.67 -63.76
N LEU A 388 48.62 -88.21 -63.63
CA LEU A 388 47.49 -88.75 -64.37
C LEU A 388 47.63 -88.50 -65.88
N GLN A 389 48.03 -87.29 -66.28
CA GLN A 389 48.31 -86.91 -67.67
C GLN A 389 49.44 -87.77 -68.26
N ALA A 390 50.57 -87.89 -67.57
CA ALA A 390 51.71 -88.68 -68.05
C ALA A 390 51.32 -90.13 -68.34
N ARG A 391 50.45 -90.71 -67.50
CA ARG A 391 49.95 -92.09 -67.69
C ARG A 391 49.04 -92.26 -68.91
N THR A 392 48.46 -91.19 -69.46
CA THR A 392 47.67 -91.26 -70.72
C THR A 392 48.52 -91.55 -71.96
N ASN A 393 49.84 -91.31 -71.88
CA ASN A 393 50.79 -91.50 -72.98
C ASN A 393 51.38 -92.90 -73.08
N ARG A 394 50.97 -93.85 -72.22
CA ARG A 394 51.45 -95.23 -72.26
C ARG A 394 51.08 -95.90 -73.59
N PRO A 395 51.92 -96.77 -74.18
CA PRO A 395 51.61 -97.42 -75.44
C PRO A 395 50.69 -98.64 -75.28
N HIS A 396 49.79 -98.85 -76.25
CA HIS A 396 48.98 -100.08 -76.44
C HIS A 396 48.35 -100.66 -75.15
N LEU A 397 48.70 -101.91 -74.80
CA LEU A 397 48.14 -102.67 -73.67
C LEU A 397 48.54 -102.10 -72.29
N GLU A 398 49.60 -101.29 -72.22
CA GLU A 398 50.05 -100.61 -70.98
C GLU A 398 49.12 -99.45 -70.57
N LYS A 399 48.15 -99.06 -71.42
CA LYS A 399 47.01 -98.20 -71.06
C LYS A 399 45.95 -98.97 -70.26
N CYS A 400 46.38 -99.78 -69.31
CA CYS A 400 45.50 -100.54 -68.44
C CYS A 400 44.96 -99.67 -67.29
N ARG A 401 43.72 -99.93 -66.87
CA ARG A 401 43.12 -99.29 -65.69
C ARG A 401 43.50 -100.06 -64.43
N ASP A 402 44.76 -99.95 -64.05
CA ASP A 402 45.30 -100.58 -62.84
C ASP A 402 44.86 -99.85 -61.55
N TYR A 403 45.28 -100.39 -60.41
CA TYR A 403 44.99 -99.82 -59.09
C TYR A 403 45.57 -98.41 -58.93
N ALA A 404 46.79 -98.17 -59.42
CA ALA A 404 47.44 -96.86 -59.34
C ALA A 404 46.69 -95.78 -60.14
N GLN A 405 46.17 -96.13 -61.32
CA GLN A 405 45.30 -95.27 -62.12
C GLN A 405 44.04 -94.91 -61.36
N THR A 406 43.39 -95.91 -60.76
CA THR A 406 42.16 -95.71 -59.97
C THR A 406 42.42 -94.83 -58.73
N ARG A 407 43.55 -95.01 -58.06
CA ARG A 407 43.91 -94.20 -56.88
C ARG A 407 44.24 -92.76 -57.24
N LEU A 408 44.97 -92.51 -58.33
CA LEU A 408 45.28 -91.14 -58.80
C LEU A 408 44.03 -90.37 -59.22
N VAL A 409 43.08 -91.03 -59.91
CA VAL A 409 41.78 -90.42 -60.23
C VAL A 409 41.05 -90.04 -58.94
N LYS A 410 41.00 -90.96 -57.96
CA LYS A 410 40.37 -90.68 -56.66
C LYS A 410 41.08 -89.54 -55.91
N GLU A 411 42.41 -89.50 -55.90
CA GLU A 411 43.18 -88.42 -55.28
C GLU A 411 42.87 -87.05 -55.88
N VAL A 412 42.74 -86.95 -57.21
CA VAL A 412 42.32 -85.71 -57.87
C VAL A 412 40.90 -85.31 -57.44
N CYS A 413 39.95 -86.25 -57.43
CA CYS A 413 38.58 -85.96 -56.98
C CYS A 413 38.53 -85.52 -55.50
N ASP A 414 39.22 -86.25 -54.62
CA ASP A 414 39.29 -85.95 -53.18
C ASP A 414 39.91 -84.53 -52.95
N LEU A 415 40.96 -84.19 -53.70
CA LEU A 415 41.58 -82.85 -53.63
C LEU A 415 40.67 -81.76 -54.21
N GLN A 416 39.88 -82.05 -55.25
CA GLN A 416 38.96 -81.08 -55.85
C GLN A 416 37.83 -80.76 -54.87
N GLU A 417 37.23 -81.79 -54.29
CA GLU A 417 36.18 -81.65 -53.28
C GLU A 417 36.68 -80.86 -52.06
N THR A 418 37.87 -81.17 -51.54
CA THR A 418 38.44 -80.40 -50.41
C THR A 418 38.72 -78.95 -50.76
N MET A 419 39.20 -78.65 -51.97
CA MET A 419 39.38 -77.26 -52.44
C MET A 419 38.04 -76.52 -52.59
N GLU A 420 36.99 -77.17 -53.09
CA GLU A 420 35.65 -76.60 -53.17
C GLU A 420 35.06 -76.33 -51.78
N GLN A 421 35.24 -77.26 -50.83
CA GLN A 421 34.84 -77.06 -49.43
C GLN A 421 35.55 -75.86 -48.80
N LEU A 422 36.87 -75.72 -49.01
CA LEU A 422 37.64 -74.56 -48.52
C LEU A 422 37.13 -73.24 -49.13
N ARG A 423 36.84 -73.21 -50.44
CA ARG A 423 36.26 -72.03 -51.11
C ARG A 423 34.88 -71.65 -50.55
N SER A 424 34.04 -72.65 -50.29
CA SER A 424 32.74 -72.43 -49.65
C SER A 424 32.87 -71.85 -48.24
N LYS A 425 33.86 -72.31 -47.46
CA LYS A 425 34.17 -71.74 -46.15
C LYS A 425 34.71 -70.31 -46.22
N ILE A 426 35.51 -69.97 -47.23
CA ILE A 426 35.93 -68.59 -47.48
C ILE A 426 34.70 -67.70 -47.73
N ALA A 427 33.81 -68.07 -48.65
CA ALA A 427 32.62 -67.28 -48.93
C ALA A 427 31.74 -67.08 -47.68
N THR A 428 31.64 -68.10 -46.83
CA THR A 428 30.92 -67.99 -45.54
C THR A 428 31.62 -67.00 -44.60
N ALA A 429 32.95 -67.10 -44.45
CA ALA A 429 33.73 -66.25 -43.57
C ALA A 429 33.77 -64.77 -44.06
N GLU A 430 33.81 -64.55 -45.38
CA GLU A 430 33.67 -63.22 -45.99
C GLU A 430 32.29 -62.61 -45.69
N GLY A 431 31.22 -63.40 -45.81
CA GLY A 431 29.87 -62.97 -45.45
C GLY A 431 29.74 -62.58 -43.97
N THR A 432 30.33 -63.35 -43.06
CA THR A 432 30.36 -63.01 -41.62
C THR A 432 31.21 -61.78 -41.35
N HIS A 433 32.35 -61.61 -42.04
CA HIS A 433 33.20 -60.42 -41.92
C HIS A 433 32.44 -59.14 -42.29
N GLN A 434 31.75 -59.14 -43.44
CA GLN A 434 30.94 -57.99 -43.86
C GLN A 434 29.81 -57.68 -42.87
N THR A 435 29.17 -58.71 -42.31
CA THR A 435 28.14 -58.53 -41.28
C THR A 435 28.72 -57.87 -40.02
N LEU A 436 29.87 -58.33 -39.55
CA LEU A 436 30.55 -57.77 -38.38
C LEU A 436 31.00 -56.32 -38.61
N LEU A 437 31.48 -55.99 -39.82
CA LEU A 437 31.82 -54.60 -40.19
C LEU A 437 30.59 -53.68 -40.12
N GLY A 438 29.43 -54.17 -40.58
CA GLY A 438 28.16 -53.44 -40.44
C GLY A 438 27.76 -53.20 -38.98
N VAL A 439 27.85 -54.24 -38.14
CA VAL A 439 27.58 -54.12 -36.70
C VAL A 439 28.55 -53.14 -36.03
N ARG A 440 29.85 -53.18 -36.38
CA ARG A 440 30.85 -52.24 -35.88
C ARG A 440 30.47 -50.79 -36.19
N ALA A 441 30.12 -50.50 -37.44
CA ALA A 441 29.73 -49.17 -37.87
C ALA A 441 28.48 -48.66 -37.13
N SER A 442 27.49 -49.55 -36.89
CA SER A 442 26.30 -49.22 -36.09
C SER A 442 26.66 -48.88 -34.64
N LEU A 443 27.49 -49.71 -33.98
CA LEU A 443 27.92 -49.47 -32.61
C LEU A 443 28.71 -48.16 -32.46
N GLU A 444 29.58 -47.84 -33.43
CA GLU A 444 30.32 -46.58 -33.47
C GLU A 444 29.41 -45.36 -33.66
N ALA A 445 28.36 -45.48 -34.48
CA ALA A 445 27.35 -44.44 -34.63
C ALA A 445 26.56 -44.22 -33.32
N ASP A 446 26.09 -45.31 -32.69
CA ASP A 446 25.37 -45.24 -31.41
C ASP A 446 26.24 -44.62 -30.32
N LEU A 447 27.52 -44.99 -30.23
CA LEU A 447 28.45 -44.40 -29.27
C LEU A 447 28.63 -42.89 -29.45
N ARG A 448 28.70 -42.42 -30.70
CA ARG A 448 28.76 -40.98 -31.01
C ARG A 448 27.49 -40.28 -30.53
N ASN A 449 26.32 -40.86 -30.78
CA ASN A 449 25.03 -40.33 -30.32
C ASN A 449 24.97 -40.28 -28.79
N LYS A 450 25.34 -41.37 -28.08
CA LYS A 450 25.39 -41.40 -26.61
C LYS A 450 26.37 -40.38 -26.04
N ALA A 451 27.53 -40.18 -26.67
CA ALA A 451 28.50 -39.18 -26.24
C ALA A 451 27.96 -37.75 -26.41
N ALA A 452 27.28 -37.45 -27.51
CA ALA A 452 26.63 -36.16 -27.74
C ALA A 452 25.49 -35.89 -26.73
N THR A 453 24.63 -36.89 -26.47
CA THR A 453 23.57 -36.81 -25.45
C THR A 453 24.13 -36.53 -24.06
N LEU A 454 25.22 -37.21 -23.69
CA LEU A 454 25.89 -36.98 -22.40
C LEU A 454 26.43 -35.56 -22.28
N PHE A 455 27.03 -35.03 -23.34
CA PHE A 455 27.53 -33.65 -23.35
C PHE A 455 26.39 -32.65 -23.12
N ILE A 456 25.24 -32.84 -23.79
CA ILE A 456 24.05 -32.01 -23.60
C ILE A 456 23.59 -32.04 -22.14
N ASP A 457 23.31 -33.22 -21.58
CA ASP A 457 22.75 -33.31 -20.22
C ASP A 457 23.73 -32.91 -19.12
N ARG A 458 24.97 -33.39 -19.21
CA ARG A 458 25.97 -33.23 -18.16
C ARG A 458 26.62 -31.85 -18.20
N ASP A 459 26.99 -31.39 -19.39
CA ASP A 459 27.86 -30.23 -19.54
C ASP A 459 27.07 -28.97 -19.90
N GLN A 460 26.03 -29.07 -20.74
CA GLN A 460 25.18 -27.91 -21.06
C GLN A 460 24.09 -27.71 -20.01
N CYS A 461 23.20 -28.68 -19.81
CA CYS A 461 22.06 -28.53 -18.89
C CYS A 461 22.50 -28.46 -17.43
N MET A 462 23.14 -29.52 -16.93
CA MET A 462 23.59 -29.55 -15.53
C MET A 462 24.71 -28.54 -15.25
N GLY A 463 25.47 -28.13 -16.27
CA GLY A 463 26.43 -27.02 -16.16
C GLY A 463 25.74 -25.71 -15.80
N LEU A 464 24.70 -25.33 -16.56
CA LEU A 464 23.90 -24.12 -16.28
C LEU A 464 23.25 -24.17 -14.89
N ARG A 465 22.69 -25.33 -14.51
CA ARG A 465 21.96 -25.50 -13.25
C ARG A 465 22.87 -25.44 -12.02
N ARG A 466 24.10 -25.97 -12.08
CA ARG A 466 25.03 -25.95 -10.92
C ARG A 466 25.48 -24.54 -10.52
N GLY A 467 25.54 -23.61 -11.49
CA GLY A 467 25.97 -22.24 -11.23
C GLY A 467 24.90 -21.33 -10.61
N TYR A 468 23.63 -21.78 -10.51
CA TYR A 468 22.52 -20.89 -10.17
C TYR A 468 21.98 -21.11 -8.74
N PRO A 469 21.99 -20.09 -7.88
CA PRO A 469 21.48 -20.20 -6.51
C PRO A 469 19.96 -19.94 -6.45
N VAL A 470 19.16 -20.96 -6.76
CA VAL A 470 17.68 -20.84 -6.86
C VAL A 470 17.01 -20.30 -5.60
N THR A 471 17.42 -20.75 -4.41
CA THR A 471 16.84 -20.28 -3.13
C THR A 471 17.17 -18.83 -2.83
N ALA A 472 18.38 -18.39 -3.14
CA ALA A 472 18.79 -17.00 -2.96
C ALA A 472 18.03 -16.09 -3.93
N ALA A 473 17.78 -16.54 -5.16
CA ALA A 473 17.09 -15.74 -6.16
C ALA A 473 15.64 -15.39 -5.80
N ILE A 474 14.94 -16.25 -5.05
CA ILE A 474 13.51 -16.08 -4.74
C ILE A 474 13.28 -15.38 -3.39
N LYS A 475 14.18 -15.59 -2.42
CA LYS A 475 14.06 -15.05 -1.05
C LYS A 475 14.86 -13.77 -0.80
N ALA A 476 15.74 -13.37 -1.71
CA ALA A 476 16.48 -12.09 -1.63
C ALA A 476 15.59 -10.91 -2.00
#